data_AF-A0A4Y2N7E0-F1
#
_entry.id   AF-A0A4Y2N7E0-F1
#
_cell.length_a   1.000
_cell.length_b   1.000
_cell.length_c   1.000
_cell.angle_alpha   90.00
_cell.angle_beta   90.00
_cell.angle_gamma   90.00
#
_symmetry.space_group_name_H-M   'P 1'
#
loop_
_entity.id
_entity.type
_entity.pdbx_description
1 polymer ?
#
loop_
_entity_poly.entity_id
_entity_poly.type
_entity_poly.pdbx_seq_one_letter_code
_entity_poly.pdbx_strand_id
1 'polypeptide(L)'
;MSRLLGDLTKCKKEKYYCYSCLHRFTTESLLKDHLPYCNEHSPQRIVMPEPGEESVLQFKQHNFSQPVPYAIYADFEALIEPMQTFPSKTASHIPCGYAYLIIGPNGLPLKPVTVYRG
;
A
#
# COMPACT_ATOMS: atom_id res chain seq x y z
N MET A 1 -23.11 -19.02 -1.91
CA MET A 1 -22.30 -17.97 -1.26
C MET A 1 -21.87 -16.96 -2.30
N SER A 2 -22.02 -15.66 -2.05
CA SER A 2 -21.67 -14.62 -3.02
C SER A 2 -20.16 -14.64 -3.31
N ARG A 3 -19.75 -14.33 -4.55
CA ARG A 3 -18.33 -14.23 -4.93
C ARG A 3 -17.57 -13.22 -4.07
N LEU A 4 -18.26 -12.19 -3.58
CA LEU A 4 -17.73 -11.12 -2.72
C LEU A 4 -17.16 -11.61 -1.38
N LEU A 5 -17.66 -12.72 -0.84
CA LEU A 5 -17.22 -13.23 0.48
C LEU A 5 -16.27 -14.43 0.36
N GLY A 6 -15.93 -14.86 -0.86
CA GLY A 6 -15.16 -16.09 -1.11
C GLY A 6 -13.73 -16.06 -0.56
N ASP A 7 -13.07 -14.90 -0.55
CA ASP A 7 -11.72 -14.79 0.02
C ASP A 7 -11.70 -14.89 1.55
N LEU A 8 -12.84 -14.59 2.19
CA LEU A 8 -12.99 -14.56 3.64
C LEU A 8 -13.29 -15.95 4.25
N THR A 9 -13.53 -16.96 3.41
CA THR A 9 -13.87 -18.34 3.81
C THR A 9 -12.69 -19.32 3.77
N LYS A 10 -11.44 -18.85 3.55
CA LYS A 10 -10.24 -19.72 3.54
C LYS A 10 -9.99 -20.44 4.87
N CYS A 11 -10.49 -19.91 5.98
CA CYS A 11 -10.41 -20.55 7.29
C CYS A 11 -11.64 -21.42 7.58
N LYS A 12 -11.43 -22.68 8.01
CA LYS A 12 -12.48 -23.69 8.30
C LYS A 12 -13.39 -23.41 9.51
N LYS A 13 -13.26 -22.25 10.16
CA LYS A 13 -14.09 -21.89 11.33
C LYS A 13 -15.42 -21.32 10.87
N GLU A 14 -16.49 -21.56 11.62
CA GLU A 14 -17.79 -20.92 11.40
C GLU A 14 -17.65 -19.40 11.36
N LYS A 15 -18.39 -18.77 10.46
CA LYS A 15 -18.39 -17.32 10.22
C LYS A 15 -19.80 -16.81 10.27
N TYR A 16 -19.99 -15.70 10.96
CA TYR A 16 -21.27 -15.03 11.12
C TYR A 16 -21.20 -13.70 10.39
N TYR A 17 -22.14 -13.43 9.48
CA TYR A 17 -22.12 -12.23 8.65
C TYR A 17 -23.35 -11.38 8.94
N CYS A 18 -23.14 -10.07 9.06
CA CYS A 18 -24.25 -9.13 8.96
C CYS A 18 -24.59 -8.91 7.49
N TYR A 19 -25.82 -9.20 7.08
CA TYR A 19 -26.22 -9.05 5.67
C TYR A 19 -26.44 -7.60 5.26
N SER A 20 -26.57 -6.68 6.23
CA SER A 20 -26.75 -5.24 6.00
C SER A 20 -25.43 -4.56 5.63
N CYS A 21 -24.33 -4.84 6.35
CA CYS A 21 -23.02 -4.20 6.14
C CYS A 21 -21.92 -5.14 5.61
N LEU A 22 -22.23 -6.44 5.46
CA LEU A 22 -21.29 -7.50 5.07
C LEU A 22 -20.08 -7.69 6.01
N HIS A 23 -20.14 -7.11 7.21
CA HIS A 23 -19.11 -7.32 8.22
C HIS A 23 -19.13 -8.75 8.77
N ARG A 24 -17.94 -9.29 9.07
CA ARG A 24 -17.73 -10.67 9.49
C ARG A 24 -17.38 -10.75 10.97
N PHE A 25 -18.13 -11.56 11.71
CA PHE A 25 -17.92 -11.86 13.12
C PHE A 25 -17.42 -13.30 13.32
N THR A 26 -16.71 -13.50 14.43
CA THR A 26 -16.16 -14.81 14.83
C THR A 26 -17.15 -15.65 15.64
N THR A 27 -18.11 -15.04 16.31
CA THR A 27 -19.15 -15.70 17.12
C THR A 27 -20.54 -15.14 16.82
N GLU A 28 -21.56 -15.94 17.09
CA GLU A 28 -22.96 -15.52 16.92
C GLU A 28 -23.36 -14.39 17.88
N SER A 29 -22.81 -14.38 19.11
CA SER A 29 -23.07 -13.33 20.10
C SER A 29 -22.67 -11.95 19.60
N LEU A 30 -21.49 -11.81 19.01
CA LEU A 30 -21.02 -10.54 18.46
C LEU A 30 -21.88 -10.06 17.29
N LEU A 31 -22.40 -10.97 16.47
CA LEU A 31 -23.37 -10.63 15.44
C LEU A 31 -24.67 -10.11 16.06
N LYS A 32 -25.21 -10.79 17.08
CA LYS A 32 -26.42 -10.37 17.80
C LYS A 32 -26.28 -9.00 18.44
N ASP A 33 -25.13 -8.72 19.06
CA ASP A 33 -24.85 -7.41 19.66
C ASP A 33 -24.71 -6.31 18.60
N HIS A 34 -24.26 -6.64 17.39
CA HIS A 34 -24.11 -5.69 16.28
C HIS A 34 -25.42 -5.36 15.56
N LEU A 35 -26.35 -6.32 15.44
CA LEU A 35 -27.59 -6.18 14.66
C LEU A 35 -28.45 -4.96 15.04
N PRO A 36 -28.66 -4.63 16.34
CA PRO A 36 -29.43 -3.44 16.75
C PRO A 36 -28.85 -2.15 16.15
N TYR A 37 -27.53 -1.97 16.28
CA TYR A 37 -26.86 -0.76 15.78
C TYR A 37 -26.78 -0.72 14.26
N CYS A 38 -26.53 -1.86 13.62
CA CYS A 38 -26.35 -1.89 12.17
C CYS A 38 -27.65 -1.72 11.39
N ASN A 39 -28.77 -2.23 11.91
CA ASN A 39 -30.05 -2.17 11.21
C ASN A 39 -30.75 -0.82 11.34
N GLU A 40 -30.37 0.01 12.31
CA GLU A 40 -30.82 1.41 12.39
C GLU A 40 -30.31 2.26 11.22
N HIS A 41 -29.19 1.87 10.62
CA HIS A 41 -28.62 2.58 9.49
C HIS A 41 -29.22 2.08 8.17
N SER A 42 -29.93 2.96 7.46
CA SER A 42 -30.33 2.71 6.07
C SER A 42 -29.09 2.53 5.18
N PRO A 43 -29.16 1.74 4.09
CA PRO A 43 -28.08 1.62 3.12
C PRO A 43 -27.60 3.01 2.68
N GLN A 44 -26.38 3.35 3.05
CA GLN A 44 -25.84 4.68 2.76
C GLN A 44 -25.47 4.74 1.29
N ARG A 45 -26.21 5.55 0.53
CA ARG A 45 -25.79 5.91 -0.84
C ARG A 45 -24.47 6.68 -0.72
N ILE A 46 -23.46 6.28 -1.51
CA ILE A 46 -22.23 7.05 -1.64
C ILE A 46 -22.63 8.41 -2.24
N VAL A 47 -22.62 9.45 -1.42
CA VAL A 47 -22.78 10.83 -1.85
C VAL A 47 -21.38 11.40 -1.92
N MET A 48 -20.92 11.70 -3.12
CA MET A 48 -19.68 12.44 -3.30
C MET A 48 -19.90 13.88 -2.81
N PRO A 49 -18.90 14.51 -2.17
CA PRO A 49 -18.99 15.92 -1.83
C PRO A 49 -19.23 16.76 -3.10
N GLU A 50 -19.97 17.85 -2.95
CA GLU A 50 -20.18 18.81 -4.04
C GLU A 50 -18.82 19.34 -4.55
N PRO A 51 -18.66 19.56 -5.86
CA PRO A 51 -17.43 20.08 -6.41
C PRO A 51 -17.01 21.40 -5.73
N GLY A 52 -15.82 21.41 -5.13
CA GLY A 52 -15.32 22.56 -4.37
C GLY A 52 -14.10 22.21 -3.51
N GLU A 53 -13.59 23.17 -2.72
CA GLU A 53 -12.40 22.95 -1.88
C GLU A 53 -12.58 21.78 -0.88
N GLU A 54 -13.80 21.58 -0.37
CA GLU A 54 -14.15 20.48 0.54
C GLU A 54 -14.25 19.11 -0.16
N SER A 55 -14.21 19.06 -1.50
CA SER A 55 -14.16 17.81 -2.26
C SER A 55 -12.73 17.26 -2.40
N VAL A 56 -11.71 18.04 -2.05
CA VAL A 56 -10.30 17.66 -2.19
C VAL A 56 -9.70 17.37 -0.81
N LEU A 57 -9.46 16.09 -0.55
CA LEU A 57 -8.70 15.68 0.63
C LEU A 57 -7.24 16.12 0.48
N GLN A 58 -6.81 17.06 1.34
CA GLN A 58 -5.43 17.53 1.40
C GLN A 58 -4.88 17.34 2.80
N PHE A 59 -3.60 16.99 2.90
CA PHE A 59 -2.91 16.92 4.18
C PHE A 59 -2.60 18.34 4.65
N LYS A 60 -3.21 18.79 5.76
CA LYS A 60 -3.04 20.16 6.26
C LYS A 60 -1.85 20.31 7.22
N GLN A 61 -1.43 19.23 7.87
CA GLN A 61 -0.43 19.26 8.96
C GLN A 61 1.00 18.97 8.50
N HIS A 62 1.43 19.62 7.41
CA HIS A 62 2.83 19.56 6.96
C HIS A 62 3.83 20.01 8.03
N ASN A 63 3.45 20.94 8.92
CA ASN A 63 4.30 21.44 10.00
C ASN A 63 4.65 20.39 11.07
N PHE A 64 3.88 19.29 11.15
CA PHE A 64 4.15 18.17 12.07
C PHE A 64 4.92 17.04 11.38
N SER A 65 5.25 17.19 10.09
CA SER A 65 6.15 16.25 9.42
C SER A 65 7.58 16.46 9.93
N GLN A 66 8.29 15.37 10.15
CA GLN A 66 9.71 15.47 10.46
C GLN A 66 10.47 15.84 9.18
N PRO A 67 11.32 16.89 9.21
CA PRO A 67 12.14 17.21 8.06
C PRO A 67 13.08 16.03 7.78
N VAL A 68 13.05 15.53 6.55
CA VAL A 68 13.94 14.44 6.13
C VAL A 68 15.37 14.98 6.10
N PRO A 69 16.30 14.42 6.90
CA PRO A 69 17.66 14.97 7.00
C PRO A 69 18.45 14.83 5.69
N TYR A 70 18.13 13.82 4.87
CA TYR A 70 18.68 13.61 3.55
C TYR A 70 17.81 12.65 2.74
N ALA A 71 17.69 12.88 1.43
CA ALA A 71 17.10 11.95 0.48
C ALA A 71 18.20 11.40 -0.44
N ILE A 72 18.25 10.08 -0.64
CA ILE A 72 19.22 9.44 -1.52
C ILE A 72 18.46 8.89 -2.73
N TYR A 73 18.82 9.38 -3.91
CA TYR A 73 18.37 8.83 -5.18
C TYR A 73 19.52 7.99 -5.75
N ALA A 74 19.25 6.73 -6.06
CA ALA A 74 20.26 5.81 -6.57
C ALA A 74 19.68 4.95 -7.68
N ASP A 75 20.52 4.65 -8.66
CA ASP A 75 20.22 3.75 -9.77
C ASP A 75 21.40 2.81 -10.02
N PHE A 76 21.10 1.58 -10.44
CA PHE A 76 22.09 0.52 -10.68
C PHE A 76 21.91 -0.03 -12.09
N GLU A 77 23.03 -0.21 -12.78
CA GLU A 77 23.08 -0.90 -14.06
C GLU A 77 23.58 -2.32 -13.85
N ALA A 78 22.98 -3.27 -14.57
CA ALA A 78 23.39 -4.67 -14.50
C ALA A 78 23.42 -5.32 -15.88
N LEU A 79 24.47 -6.11 -16.13
CA LEU A 79 24.53 -7.04 -17.24
C LEU A 79 23.69 -8.27 -16.93
N ILE A 80 23.04 -8.81 -17.95
CA ILE A 80 22.22 -10.01 -17.82
C ILE A 80 23.02 -11.19 -18.35
N GLU A 81 23.37 -12.12 -17.48
CA GLU A 81 24.05 -13.36 -17.86
C GLU A 81 23.10 -14.55 -17.81
N PRO A 82 23.04 -15.40 -18.86
CA PRO A 82 22.21 -16.59 -18.86
C PRO A 82 22.63 -17.57 -17.75
N MET A 83 21.66 -18.11 -17.01
CA MET A 83 21.90 -19.18 -16.03
C MET A 83 21.21 -20.46 -16.49
N GLN A 84 21.97 -21.56 -16.57
CA GLN A 84 21.41 -22.88 -16.90
C GLN A 84 21.07 -23.72 -15.66
N THR A 85 21.45 -23.26 -14.47
CA THR A 85 21.52 -24.11 -13.27
C THR A 85 20.19 -24.29 -12.54
N PHE A 86 19.16 -23.48 -12.82
CA PHE A 86 17.87 -23.58 -12.13
C PHE A 86 16.68 -23.49 -13.12
N PRO A 87 15.73 -24.44 -13.08
CA PRO A 87 14.62 -24.48 -14.04
C PRO A 87 13.65 -23.29 -13.91
N SER A 88 13.71 -22.52 -12.83
CA SER A 88 12.84 -21.36 -12.57
C SER A 88 13.51 -19.99 -12.75
N LYS A 89 14.82 -19.93 -13.00
CA LYS A 89 15.56 -18.67 -13.19
C LYS A 89 16.40 -18.74 -14.46
N THR A 90 16.08 -17.88 -15.43
CA THR A 90 16.71 -17.90 -16.77
C THR A 90 17.99 -17.07 -16.84
N ALA A 91 18.16 -16.07 -15.97
CA ALA A 91 19.32 -15.18 -16.00
C ALA A 91 19.70 -14.63 -14.62
N SER A 92 20.96 -14.23 -14.48
CA SER A 92 21.53 -13.53 -13.34
C SER A 92 21.84 -12.08 -13.72
N HIS A 93 21.63 -11.15 -12.78
CA HIS A 93 22.02 -9.75 -12.95
C HIS A 93 23.39 -9.53 -12.30
N ILE A 94 24.39 -9.17 -13.11
CA ILE A 94 25.72 -8.80 -12.65
C ILE A 94 25.82 -7.28 -12.62
N PRO A 95 25.96 -6.65 -11.45
CA PRO A 95 26.11 -5.20 -11.35
C PRO A 95 27.32 -4.71 -12.14
N CYS A 96 27.12 -3.76 -13.05
CA CYS A 96 28.18 -3.17 -13.86
C CYS A 96 28.31 -1.66 -13.66
N GLY A 97 27.33 -1.01 -13.04
CA GLY A 97 27.40 0.43 -12.79
C GLY A 97 26.45 0.86 -11.70
N TYR A 98 26.70 2.05 -11.14
CA TYR A 98 25.75 2.73 -10.28
C TYR A 98 25.95 4.24 -10.33
N ALA A 99 24.87 4.96 -10.04
CA ALA A 99 24.91 6.38 -9.77
C ALA A 99 24.07 6.70 -8.54
N TYR A 100 24.53 7.61 -7.70
CA TYR A 100 23.70 8.13 -6.62
C TYR A 100 23.92 9.61 -6.34
N LEU A 101 22.85 10.23 -5.87
CA LEU A 101 22.74 11.64 -5.51
C LEU A 101 22.14 11.76 -4.11
N ILE A 102 22.79 12.57 -3.27
CA ILE A 102 22.31 12.86 -1.92
C ILE A 102 21.79 14.30 -1.92
N ILE A 103 20.50 14.46 -1.65
CA ILE A 103 19.82 15.74 -1.51
C ILE A 103 19.65 16.07 -0.04
N GLY A 104 20.11 17.25 0.35
CA GLY A 104 19.94 17.77 1.71
C GLY A 104 18.54 18.33 1.97
N PRO A 105 18.26 18.77 3.20
CA PRO A 105 16.96 19.33 3.59
C PRO A 105 16.57 20.60 2.81
N ASN A 106 17.56 21.30 2.25
CA ASN A 106 17.39 22.49 1.42
C ASN A 106 17.04 22.16 -0.05
N GLY A 107 16.88 20.87 -0.40
CA GLY A 107 16.62 20.44 -1.76
C GLY A 107 17.83 20.51 -2.69
N LEU A 108 19.04 20.79 -2.16
CA LEU A 108 20.26 20.89 -2.95
C LEU A 108 21.14 19.63 -2.79
N PRO A 109 21.92 19.28 -3.83
CA PRO A 109 22.94 18.25 -3.71
C PRO A 109 23.95 18.55 -2.60
N LEU A 110 24.15 17.60 -1.69
CA LEU A 110 25.20 17.72 -0.66
C LEU A 110 26.60 17.52 -1.24
N LYS A 111 26.70 16.81 -2.37
CA LYS A 111 27.94 16.57 -3.10
C LYS A 111 27.65 16.32 -4.58
N PRO A 112 28.65 16.41 -5.46
CA PRO A 112 28.50 15.99 -6.85
C PRO A 112 28.00 14.54 -6.95
N VAL A 113 27.24 14.26 -8.01
CA VAL A 113 26.74 12.90 -8.29
C VAL A 113 27.90 11.91 -8.28
N THR A 114 27.76 10.84 -7.50
CA THR A 114 28.77 9.79 -7.47
C THR A 114 28.39 8.76 -8.51
N VAL A 115 29.28 8.55 -9.48
CA VAL A 115 29.05 7.63 -10.60
C VAL A 115 30.19 6.62 -10.62
N TYR A 116 29.82 5.35 -10.71
CA TYR A 116 30.73 4.24 -10.98
C TYR A 116 30.29 3.56 -12.26
N ARG A 117 31.26 3.36 -13.16
CA ARG A 117 31.11 2.59 -14.40
C ARG A 117 32.21 1.54 -14.41
N GLY A 118 31.80 0.29 -14.25
CA GLY A 118 32.66 -0.90 -14.34
C GLY A 118 32.81 -1.40 -15.77
#